data_AF-A0A086P6M6-F1
#
_entry.id   AF-A0A086P6M6-F1
#
_cell.length_a   1.000
_cell.length_b   1.000
_cell.length_c   1.000
_cell.angle_alpha   90.00
_cell.angle_beta   90.00
_cell.angle_gamma   90.00
#
_symmetry.space_group_name_H-M   'P 1'
#
loop_
_entity.id
_entity.type
_entity.pdbx_description
1 polymer ?
#
loop_
_entity_poly.entity_id
_entity_poly.type
_entity_poly.pdbx_seq_one_letter_code
_entity_poly.pdbx_strand_id
1 'polypeptide(L)' 'MTRVTLSPTDRERLRAALSDLPVLSRIVYLLHARDGRSFAEIAFLIGADINAVEIHLARALEQLMSALDGEADP' A
#
# COMPACT_ATOMS: atom_id res chain seq x y z
N MET A 1 1.76 16.68 7.06
CA MET A 1 0.99 15.72 6.22
C MET A 1 -0.42 16.25 6.06
N THR A 2 -0.83 16.57 4.83
CA THR A 2 -2.18 17.06 4.53
C THR A 2 -3.19 15.97 4.83
N ARG A 3 -4.18 16.24 5.69
CA ARG A 3 -5.31 15.33 5.90
C ARG A 3 -6.14 15.34 4.62
N VAL A 4 -6.23 14.19 3.96
CA VAL A 4 -7.14 13.96 2.85
C VAL A 4 -8.39 13.27 3.41
N THR A 5 -9.56 13.82 3.09
CA THR A 5 -10.85 13.17 3.35
C THR A 5 -11.24 12.35 2.12
N LEU A 6 -11.25 11.03 2.26
CA LEU A 6 -11.76 10.11 1.24
C LEU A 6 -13.29 10.09 1.27
N SER A 7 -13.93 9.95 0.10
CA SER A 7 -15.36 9.64 0.05
C SER A 7 -15.65 8.28 0.72
N PRO A 8 -16.88 8.01 1.18
CA PRO A 8 -17.23 6.68 1.72
C PRO A 8 -16.95 5.55 0.73
N THR A 9 -17.21 5.78 -0.56
CA THR A 9 -16.96 4.82 -1.66
C THR A 9 -15.48 4.55 -1.84
N ASP A 10 -14.65 5.60 -1.94
CA ASP A 10 -13.19 5.44 -2.07
C ASP A 10 -12.58 4.76 -0.85
N ARG A 11 -13.13 5.02 0.34
CA ARG A 11 -12.70 4.35 1.56
C ARG A 11 -13.00 2.85 1.52
N GLU A 12 -14.14 2.46 0.97
CA GLU A 12 -14.50 1.04 0.84
C GLU A 12 -13.64 0.34 -0.21
N ARG A 13 -13.42 0.97 -1.36
CA ARG A 13 -12.52 0.49 -2.42
C ARG A 13 -11.10 0.32 -1.93
N LEU A 14 -10.58 1.30 -1.18
CA LEU A 14 -9.26 1.21 -0.57
C LEU A 14 -9.17 0.03 0.41
N ARG A 15 -10.21 -0.21 1.20
CA ARG A 15 -10.23 -1.36 2.14
C ARG A 15 -10.26 -2.70 1.42
N ALA A 16 -11.08 -2.81 0.38
CA ALA A 16 -11.14 -4.01 -0.46
C ALA A 16 -9.76 -4.26 -1.10
N ALA A 17 -9.19 -3.25 -1.75
CA ALA A 17 -7.88 -3.34 -2.39
C ALA A 17 -6.76 -3.71 -1.41
N LEU A 18 -6.74 -3.12 -0.21
CA LEU A 18 -5.80 -3.49 0.85
C LEU A 18 -5.94 -4.97 1.24
N SER A 19 -7.17 -5.49 1.26
CA SER A 19 -7.48 -6.89 1.60
C SER A 19 -7.12 -7.88 0.49
N ASP A 20 -6.98 -7.40 -0.74
CA ASP A 20 -6.61 -8.20 -1.92
C ASP A 20 -5.11 -8.15 -2.23
N LEU A 21 -4.35 -7.24 -1.61
CA LEU A 21 -2.90 -7.19 -1.79
C LEU A 21 -2.23 -8.52 -1.43
N PRO A 22 -1.19 -8.95 -2.18
CA PRO A 22 -0.31 -10.02 -1.73
C PRO A 22 0.23 -9.76 -0.32
N VAL A 23 0.32 -10.80 0.51
CA VAL A 23 0.61 -10.67 1.95
C VAL A 23 1.85 -9.82 2.23
N LEU A 24 2.96 -10.09 1.54
CA LEU A 24 4.20 -9.32 1.71
C LEU A 24 4.05 -7.86 1.27
N SER A 25 3.39 -7.60 0.14
CA SER A 25 3.13 -6.24 -0.33
C SER A 25 2.26 -5.44 0.64
N ARG A 26 1.25 -6.09 1.25
CA ARG A 26 0.41 -5.49 2.29
C ARG A 26 1.20 -5.14 3.55
N ILE A 27 2.03 -6.07 4.02
CA ILE A 27 2.87 -5.86 5.21
C ILE A 27 3.83 -4.70 4.98
N VAL A 28 4.56 -4.71 3.85
CA VAL A 28 5.50 -3.65 3.48
C VAL A 28 4.81 -2.29 3.40
N TYR A 29 3.66 -2.22 2.72
CA TYR A 29 2.89 -0.97 2.64
C TYR A 29 2.47 -0.46 4.01
N LEU A 30 1.93 -1.32 4.88
CA LEU A 30 1.47 -0.90 6.21
C LEU A 30 2.62 -0.46 7.11
N LEU A 31 3.74 -1.19 7.14
CA LEU A 31 4.92 -0.80 7.92
C LEU A 31 5.48 0.55 7.48
N HIS A 32 5.48 0.82 6.17
CA HIS A 32 5.94 2.10 5.64
C HIS A 32 4.93 3.22 5.89
N ALA A 33 3.68 3.06 5.41
CA ALA A 33 2.69 4.13 5.37
C ALA A 33 2.05 4.42 6.72
N ARG A 34 1.87 3.41 7.57
CA ARG A 34 1.25 3.56 8.89
C ARG A 34 2.28 3.73 10.00
N ASP A 35 3.33 2.91 9.98
CA ASP A 35 4.29 2.85 11.08
C ASP A 35 5.56 3.69 10.83
N GLY A 36 5.68 4.29 9.63
CA GLY A 36 6.77 5.19 9.26
C GLY A 36 8.14 4.53 9.18
N ARG A 37 8.18 3.20 9.00
CA ARG A 37 9.45 2.44 8.93
C ARG A 37 10.17 2.71 7.62
N SER A 38 11.49 2.85 7.69
CA SER A 38 12.36 2.91 6.52
C SER A 38 12.45 1.54 5.81
N PHE A 39 12.87 1.54 4.54
CA PHE A 39 13.04 0.29 3.79
C PHE A 39 14.07 -0.66 4.42
N ALA A 40 15.14 -0.12 5.03
CA ALA A 40 16.14 -0.91 5.74
C ALA A 40 15.56 -1.61 6.98
N GLU A 41 14.73 -0.92 7.77
CA GLU A 41 14.06 -1.52 8.93
C GLU A 41 13.06 -2.59 8.50
N ILE A 42 12.29 -2.34 7.43
CA ILE A 42 11.34 -3.32 6.90
C ILE A 42 12.07 -4.54 6.37
N ALA A 43 13.13 -4.36 5.58
CA ALA A 43 13.98 -5.42 5.04
C ALA A 43 14.50 -6.34 6.15
N PHE A 44 15.01 -5.74 7.24
CA PHE A 44 15.44 -6.47 8.42
C PHE A 44 14.30 -7.25 9.08
N LEU A 45 13.12 -6.64 9.26
CA LEU A 45 11.97 -7.28 9.93
C LEU A 45 11.41 -8.48 9.16
N ILE A 46 11.42 -8.45 7.83
CA ILE A 46 10.84 -9.51 7.00
C ILE A 46 11.87 -10.49 6.44
N GLY A 47 13.16 -10.30 6.73
CA GLY A 47 14.25 -11.15 6.24
C GLY A 47 14.43 -11.09 4.72
N ALA A 48 14.39 -9.89 4.14
CA ALA A 48 14.54 -9.65 2.70
C ALA A 48 15.55 -8.54 2.41
N ASP A 49 15.98 -8.40 1.16
CA ASP A 49 16.80 -7.28 0.71
C ASP A 49 15.96 -6.00 0.52
N ILE A 50 16.61 -4.83 0.65
CA ILE A 50 15.95 -3.52 0.47
C ILE A 50 15.25 -3.41 -0.90
N ASN A 51 15.89 -3.90 -1.96
CA ASN A 51 15.29 -3.91 -3.31
C ASN A 51 13.99 -4.73 -3.37
N ALA A 52 13.90 -5.84 -2.64
CA ALA A 52 12.67 -6.62 -2.57
C ALA A 52 11.55 -5.84 -1.87
N VAL A 53 11.87 -5.10 -0.80
CA VAL A 53 10.94 -4.19 -0.12
C VAL A 53 10.42 -3.12 -1.07
N GLU A 54 11.30 -2.48 -1.84
CA GLU A 54 10.92 -1.46 -2.83
C GLU A 54 9.96 -2.02 -3.88
N ILE A 55 10.24 -3.22 -4.42
CA ILE A 55 9.35 -3.90 -5.38
C ILE A 55 7.99 -4.22 -4.75
N HIS A 56 7.97 -4.73 -3.52
CA HIS A 56 6.73 -5.01 -2.80
C HIS A 56 5.89 -3.75 -2.55
N LEU A 57 6.55 -2.65 -2.19
CA LEU A 57 5.88 -1.36 -1.99
C LEU A 57 5.34 -0.81 -3.31
N ALA A 58 6.14 -0.83 -4.39
CA ALA A 58 5.72 -0.36 -5.70
C ALA A 58 4.48 -1.10 -6.20
N ARG A 59 4.47 -2.43 -6.09
CA ARG A 59 3.30 -3.27 -6.43
C ARG A 59 2.08 -2.96 -5.58
N ALA A 60 2.28 -2.71 -4.28
CA ALA A 60 1.17 -2.31 -3.41
C ALA A 60 0.57 -0.99 -3.86
N LEU A 61 1.41 0.02 -4.13
CA LEU A 61 0.96 1.33 -4.59
C LEU A 61 0.23 1.26 -5.93
N GLU A 62 0.77 0.53 -6.90
CA GLU A 62 0.14 0.33 -8.21
C GLU A 62 -1.29 -0.24 -8.09
N GLN A 63 -1.47 -1.31 -7.32
CA GLN A 63 -2.77 -1.93 -7.13
C GLN A 63 -3.73 -1.02 -6.34
N LEU A 64 -3.26 -0.33 -5.31
CA LEU A 64 -4.09 0.58 -4.52
C LEU A 64 -4.52 1.81 -5.32
N MET A 65 -3.64 2.36 -6.16
CA MET A 65 -3.97 3.47 -7.07
C MET A 65 -4.98 3.04 -8.11
N SER A 66 -4.76 1.89 -8.76
CA SER A 66 -5.70 1.35 -9.75
C SER A 66 -7.11 1.12 -9.18
N ALA A 67 -7.22 0.71 -7.93
CA ALA A 67 -8.51 0.53 -7.26
C ALA A 67 -9.24 1.85 -6.94
N LEU A 68 -8.49 2.95 -6.79
CA LEU A 68 -9.05 4.28 -6.56
C LEU A 68 -9.38 5.01 -7.87
N ASP A 69 -8.60 4.77 -8.92
CA ASP A 69 -8.84 5.33 -10.26
C ASP A 69 -10.03 4.67 -10.98
N GLY A 70 -10.44 3.48 -10.53
CA GLY A 70 -11.54 2.69 -11.09
C GLY A 70 -12.96 3.19 -10.78
N GLU A 71 -13.28 4.44 -11.08
CA GLU A 71 -14.60 4.93 -11.59
C GLU A 71 -14.37 6.35 -12.14
N ALA A 72 -13.78 6.44 -13.33
CA ALA A 72 -14.29 7.43 -14.26
C ALA A 72 -15.56 6.81 -14.85
N ASP A 73 -16.71 7.19 -14.30
CA ASP A 73 -18.03 6.93 -14.89
C ASP A 73 -18.00 7.42 -16.36
N PRO A 74 -18.35 6.60 -17.37
CA PRO A 74 -18.46 7.07 -18.76
C PRO A 74 -19.56 8.12 -18.96
#